data_AF-A0A2W5AYS1-F1
#
_entry.id   AF-A0A2W5AYS1-F1
#
_cell.length_a   1.000
_cell.length_b   1.000
_cell.length_c   1.000
_cell.angle_alpha   90.00
_cell.angle_beta   90.00
_cell.angle_gamma   90.00
#
_symmetry.space_group_name_H-M   'P 1'
#
loop_
_entity.id
_entity.type
_entity.pdbx_description
1 polymer ?
#
loop_
_entity_poly.entity_id
_entity_poly.type
_entity_poly.pdbx_seq_one_letter_code
_entity_poly.pdbx_strand_id
1 'polypeptide(L)'
;YDGQGNLNSWWTEEDRAAFEKLTAKLVDQYQGKVPKVLEGTDSAGVNGSFTLGENIGDLGGLGIAVVAYKKYCADKGLDINGQVAPFEAEGAEPELAQHEYTGLQRFFLAWARVWRTAIRPEMATQYLAIDPHSPAEFRCNIIADNIDEFYEALFRCNIIADNIDEFYEAFDVEGGFAPEERVTIW
;
A
#
# COMPACT_ATOMS: atom_id res chain seq x y z
N TYR A 1 -14.23 -18.81 -6.95
CA TYR A 1 -14.36 -20.23 -6.53
C TYR A 1 -15.12 -20.29 -5.23
N ASP A 2 -15.93 -21.31 -5.00
CA ASP A 2 -16.55 -21.56 -3.69
C ASP A 2 -15.54 -22.17 -2.70
N GLY A 3 -15.97 -22.40 -1.45
CA GLY A 3 -15.12 -22.96 -0.39
C GLY A 3 -14.61 -24.39 -0.64
N GLN A 4 -15.06 -25.04 -1.72
CA GLN A 4 -14.61 -26.37 -2.14
C GLN A 4 -13.74 -26.32 -3.40
N GLY A 5 -13.49 -25.12 -3.94
CA GLY A 5 -12.65 -24.92 -5.13
C GLY A 5 -13.41 -25.09 -6.45
N ASN A 6 -14.75 -25.03 -6.47
CA ASN A 6 -15.52 -25.10 -7.72
C ASN A 6 -15.81 -23.71 -8.29
N LEU A 7 -15.92 -23.62 -9.62
CA LEU A 7 -16.33 -22.41 -10.33
C LEU A 7 -17.85 -22.25 -10.31
N ASN A 8 -18.38 -21.84 -9.16
CA ASN A 8 -19.80 -21.51 -8.97
C ASN A 8 -19.94 -20.02 -8.64
N SER A 9 -20.97 -19.37 -9.17
CA SER A 9 -21.37 -18.06 -8.66
C SER A 9 -22.06 -18.24 -7.32
N TRP A 10 -21.54 -17.57 -6.29
CA TRP A 10 -22.11 -17.53 -4.94
C TRP A 10 -22.42 -16.09 -4.50
N TRP A 11 -22.36 -15.14 -5.44
CA TRP A 11 -22.64 -13.73 -5.25
C TRP A 11 -24.04 -13.39 -5.77
N THR A 12 -24.70 -12.43 -5.13
CA THR A 12 -25.84 -11.74 -5.75
C THR A 12 -25.34 -10.84 -6.89
N GLU A 13 -26.25 -10.42 -7.78
CA GLU A 13 -25.89 -9.49 -8.85
C GLU A 13 -25.50 -8.11 -8.29
N GLU A 14 -26.18 -7.68 -7.22
CA GLU A 14 -25.90 -6.44 -6.51
C GLU A 14 -24.51 -6.44 -5.89
N ASP A 15 -24.12 -7.51 -5.19
CA ASP A 15 -22.80 -7.63 -4.57
C ASP A 15 -21.70 -7.68 -5.63
N ARG A 16 -21.95 -8.37 -6.75
CA ARG A 16 -21.02 -8.42 -7.87
C ARG A 16 -20.80 -7.03 -8.48
N ALA A 17 -21.87 -6.28 -8.73
CA ALA A 17 -21.77 -4.93 -9.27
C ALA A 17 -21.03 -3.97 -8.31
N ALA A 18 -21.25 -4.11 -7.01
CA ALA A 18 -20.53 -3.34 -5.99
C ALA A 18 -19.03 -3.67 -5.98
N PHE A 19 -18.68 -4.96 -6.05
CA PHE A 19 -17.29 -5.42 -6.15
C PHE A 19 -16.62 -4.87 -7.42
N GLU A 20 -17.27 -5.00 -8.59
CA GLU A 20 -16.75 -4.51 -9.86
C GLU A 20 -16.47 -3.00 -9.80
N LYS A 21 -17.36 -2.21 -9.19
CA LYS A 21 -17.16 -0.76 -8.99
C LYS A 21 -15.93 -0.43 -8.14
N LEU A 22 -15.71 -1.15 -7.04
CA LEU A 22 -14.54 -0.94 -6.18
C LEU A 22 -13.26 -1.36 -6.90
N THR A 23 -13.28 -2.50 -7.58
CA THR A 23 -12.12 -2.98 -8.34
C THR A 23 -11.76 -2.09 -9.52
N ALA A 24 -12.75 -1.45 -10.17
CA ALA A 24 -12.50 -0.50 -11.25
C ALA A 24 -11.70 0.71 -10.75
N LYS A 25 -12.01 1.25 -9.57
CA LYS A 25 -11.18 2.30 -8.95
C LYS A 25 -9.74 1.84 -8.73
N LEU A 26 -9.55 0.60 -8.25
CA LEU A 26 -8.20 0.07 -8.04
C LEU A 26 -7.45 -0.12 -9.37
N VAL A 27 -8.13 -0.57 -10.43
CA VAL A 27 -7.55 -0.59 -11.78
C VAL A 27 -7.05 0.80 -12.16
N ASP A 28 -7.87 1.83 -11.98
CA ASP A 28 -7.54 3.21 -12.35
C ASP A 28 -6.34 3.77 -11.57
N GLN A 29 -6.18 3.41 -10.30
CA GLN A 29 -5.02 3.82 -9.49
C GLN A 29 -3.68 3.30 -10.05
N TYR A 30 -3.68 2.12 -10.68
CA TYR A 30 -2.48 1.49 -11.25
C TYR A 30 -2.30 1.75 -12.74
N GLN A 31 -3.37 1.97 -13.48
CA GLN A 31 -3.34 2.06 -14.93
C GLN A 31 -2.39 3.17 -15.41
N GLY A 32 -1.46 2.80 -16.28
CA GLY A 32 -0.50 3.72 -16.90
C GLY A 32 0.64 4.19 -16.00
N LYS A 33 0.76 3.68 -14.76
CA LYS A 33 1.88 4.03 -13.88
C LYS A 33 3.19 3.49 -14.46
N VAL A 34 4.13 4.38 -14.75
CA VAL A 34 5.44 4.03 -15.32
C VAL A 34 6.45 3.86 -14.18
N PRO A 35 7.07 2.67 -14.01
CA PRO A 35 8.11 2.46 -13.01
C PRO A 35 9.24 3.46 -13.15
N LYS A 36 9.86 3.87 -12.04
CA LYS A 36 10.92 4.89 -12.04
C LYS A 36 12.08 4.54 -12.99
N VAL A 37 12.43 3.26 -13.09
CA VAL A 37 13.50 2.77 -13.97
C VAL A 37 13.21 2.95 -15.47
N LEU A 38 11.96 3.20 -15.83
CA LEU A 38 11.48 3.45 -17.20
C LEU A 38 11.02 4.89 -17.42
N GLU A 39 11.24 5.80 -16.47
CA GLU A 39 10.91 7.22 -16.63
C GLU A 39 11.59 7.80 -17.89
N GLY A 40 10.83 8.60 -18.66
CA GLY A 40 11.32 9.23 -19.90
C GLY A 40 11.36 8.29 -21.12
N THR A 41 10.93 7.03 -20.99
CA THR A 41 10.74 6.12 -22.12
C THR A 41 9.33 6.24 -22.72
N ASP A 42 9.07 5.52 -23.81
CA ASP A 42 7.74 5.38 -24.44
C ASP A 42 6.86 4.29 -23.80
N SER A 43 7.22 3.83 -22.59
CA SER A 43 6.47 2.83 -21.85
C SER A 43 5.02 3.26 -21.59
N ALA A 44 4.07 2.36 -21.87
CA ALA A 44 2.67 2.54 -21.53
C ALA A 44 2.37 2.35 -20.03
N GLY A 45 3.36 1.92 -19.24
CA GLY A 45 3.22 1.67 -17.81
C GLY A 45 2.43 0.41 -17.47
N VAL A 46 1.98 0.33 -16.22
CA VAL A 46 1.22 -0.80 -15.68
C VAL A 46 -0.14 -0.93 -16.37
N ASN A 47 -0.51 -2.15 -16.73
CA ASN A 47 -1.89 -2.50 -17.09
C ASN A 47 -2.65 -2.86 -15.79
N GLY A 48 -3.46 -1.94 -15.28
CA GLY A 48 -4.13 -2.10 -13.99
C GLY A 48 -5.14 -3.25 -13.99
N SER A 49 -5.76 -3.56 -15.13
CA SER A 49 -6.65 -4.73 -15.26
C SER A 49 -5.88 -6.04 -15.22
N PHE A 50 -4.67 -6.08 -15.79
CA PHE A 50 -3.82 -7.26 -15.77
C PHE A 50 -3.30 -7.58 -14.37
N THR A 51 -2.94 -6.54 -13.59
CA THR A 51 -2.40 -6.72 -12.23
C THR A 51 -3.45 -6.74 -11.12
N LEU A 52 -4.74 -6.59 -11.47
CA LEU A 52 -5.83 -6.39 -10.52
C LEU A 52 -5.90 -7.46 -9.42
N GLY A 53 -5.78 -8.74 -9.78
CA GLY A 53 -5.87 -9.83 -8.81
C GLY A 53 -4.81 -9.74 -7.70
N GLU A 54 -3.57 -9.43 -8.08
CA GLU A 54 -2.46 -9.26 -7.14
C GLU A 54 -2.57 -7.97 -6.33
N ASN A 55 -3.00 -6.86 -6.95
CA ASN A 55 -3.21 -5.60 -6.23
C ASN A 55 -4.33 -5.72 -5.18
N ILE A 56 -5.39 -6.47 -5.48
CA ILE A 56 -6.45 -6.80 -4.51
C ILE A 56 -5.87 -7.63 -3.35
N GLY A 57 -5.00 -8.58 -3.67
CA GLY A 57 -4.31 -9.41 -2.68
C GLY A 57 -3.44 -8.58 -1.73
N ASP A 58 -2.66 -7.65 -2.27
CA ASP A 58 -1.82 -6.74 -1.46
C ASP A 58 -2.66 -5.82 -0.59
N LEU A 59 -3.71 -5.22 -1.16
CA LEU A 59 -4.58 -4.28 -0.45
C LEU A 59 -5.27 -4.96 0.74
N GLY A 60 -5.88 -6.12 0.49
CA GLY A 60 -6.47 -6.92 1.56
C GLY A 60 -5.42 -7.41 2.56
N GLY A 61 -4.27 -7.86 2.08
CA GLY A 61 -3.18 -8.37 2.92
C GLY A 61 -2.65 -7.33 3.90
N LEU A 62 -2.32 -6.12 3.41
CA LEU A 62 -1.85 -5.03 4.25
C LEU A 62 -2.95 -4.54 5.21
N GLY A 63 -4.16 -4.30 4.72
CA GLY A 63 -5.28 -3.83 5.54
C GLY A 63 -5.63 -4.79 6.68
N ILE A 64 -5.73 -6.09 6.39
CA ILE A 64 -5.99 -7.12 7.41
C ILE A 64 -4.81 -7.23 8.39
N ALA A 65 -3.57 -7.12 7.92
CA ALA A 65 -2.39 -7.15 8.80
C ALA A 65 -2.36 -5.97 9.78
N VAL A 66 -2.75 -4.77 9.36
CA VAL A 66 -2.91 -3.60 10.24
C VAL A 66 -3.95 -3.87 11.33
N VAL A 67 -5.13 -4.38 10.94
CA VAL A 67 -6.19 -4.74 11.89
C VAL A 67 -5.69 -5.81 12.89
N ALA A 68 -4.97 -6.82 12.42
CA ALA A 68 -4.42 -7.88 13.26
C ALA A 68 -3.39 -7.33 14.25
N TYR A 69 -2.51 -6.42 13.81
CA TYR A 69 -1.50 -5.81 14.67
C TYR A 69 -2.13 -4.93 15.76
N LYS A 70 -3.13 -4.11 15.40
CA LYS A 70 -3.90 -3.30 16.38
C LYS A 70 -4.57 -4.18 17.43
N LYS A 71 -5.21 -5.28 17.02
CA LYS A 71 -5.82 -6.26 17.94
C LYS A 71 -4.79 -6.90 18.85
N TYR A 72 -3.66 -7.34 18.31
CA TYR A 72 -2.57 -7.90 19.10
C TYR A 72 -2.07 -6.92 20.16
N CYS A 73 -1.84 -5.66 19.80
CA CYS A 73 -1.43 -4.64 20.75
C CYS A 73 -2.47 -4.43 21.86
N ALA A 74 -3.76 -4.33 21.51
CA ALA A 74 -4.84 -4.21 22.48
C ALA A 74 -4.88 -5.40 23.45
N ASP A 75 -4.81 -6.64 22.95
CA ASP A 75 -4.81 -7.87 23.76
C ASP A 75 -3.60 -7.96 24.72
N LYS A 76 -2.50 -7.32 24.36
CA LYS A 76 -1.27 -7.26 25.15
C LYS A 76 -1.13 -6.01 26.01
N GLY A 77 -2.10 -5.08 25.95
CA GLY A 77 -2.01 -3.79 26.63
C GLY A 77 -0.84 -2.92 26.14
N LEU A 78 -0.44 -3.09 24.87
CA LEU A 78 0.64 -2.32 24.24
C LEU A 78 0.05 -1.08 23.57
N ASP A 79 0.67 0.07 23.80
CA ASP A 79 0.40 1.28 23.04
C ASP A 79 1.18 1.24 21.72
N ILE A 80 0.45 1.07 20.61
CA ILE A 80 1.01 0.98 19.26
C ILE A 80 1.72 2.28 18.83
N ASN A 81 1.34 3.42 19.42
CA ASN A 81 1.92 4.73 19.11
C ASN A 81 2.89 5.22 20.19
N GLY A 82 2.74 4.76 21.44
CA GLY A 82 3.57 5.18 22.56
C GLY A 82 4.91 4.46 22.68
N GLN A 83 5.04 3.23 22.16
CA GLN A 83 6.29 2.47 22.24
C GLN A 83 7.18 2.72 21.01
N VAL A 84 8.25 3.48 21.24
CA VAL A 84 9.25 3.77 20.21
C VAL A 84 10.45 2.82 20.30
N ALA A 85 11.02 2.50 19.14
CA ALA A 85 12.23 1.70 19.02
C ALA A 85 12.90 1.98 17.67
N PRO A 86 14.21 1.75 17.54
CA PRO A 86 14.90 1.81 16.26
C PRO A 86 14.35 0.80 15.24
N PHE A 87 14.50 1.12 13.95
CA PHE A 87 14.20 0.18 12.86
C PHE A 87 15.50 -0.31 12.20
N GLU A 88 16.05 -1.40 12.74
CA GLU A 88 17.27 -1.98 12.19
C GLU A 88 16.99 -2.82 10.94
N ALA A 89 17.58 -2.40 9.82
CA ALA A 89 17.61 -3.17 8.59
C ALA A 89 19.04 -3.23 8.04
N GLU A 90 19.43 -4.40 7.55
CA GLU A 90 20.74 -4.58 6.93
C GLU A 90 20.90 -3.61 5.74
N GLY A 91 22.03 -2.91 5.73
CA GLY A 91 22.36 -1.90 4.71
C GLY A 91 21.47 -0.65 4.76
N ALA A 92 20.73 -0.41 5.85
CA ALA A 92 20.04 0.87 6.04
C ALA A 92 21.05 1.99 6.34
N GLU A 93 20.73 3.20 5.86
CA GLU A 93 21.45 4.41 6.24
C GLU A 93 21.41 4.58 7.77
N PRO A 94 22.51 5.04 8.42
CA PRO A 94 22.56 5.20 9.86
C PRO A 94 21.42 6.06 10.41
N GLU A 95 21.02 7.10 9.69
CA GLU A 95 19.90 7.97 10.07
C GLU A 95 18.58 7.21 10.17
N LEU A 96 18.29 6.34 9.19
CA LEU A 96 17.08 5.50 9.23
C LEU A 96 17.17 4.47 10.35
N ALA A 97 18.33 3.83 10.52
CA ALA A 97 18.52 2.71 11.45
C ALA A 97 18.52 3.14 12.92
N GLN A 98 18.98 4.35 13.22
CA GLN A 98 19.13 4.86 14.59
C GLN A 98 17.94 5.72 15.03
N HIS A 99 17.11 6.19 14.10
CA HIS A 99 15.90 6.93 14.44
C HIS A 99 14.88 6.03 15.14
N GLU A 100 14.18 6.58 16.13
CA GLU A 100 13.14 5.87 16.88
C GLU A 100 11.78 6.08 16.22
N TYR A 101 11.08 4.98 15.97
CA TYR A 101 9.77 4.99 15.32
C TYR A 101 8.74 4.37 16.24
N THR A 102 7.48 4.76 16.14
CA THR A 102 6.36 4.09 16.83
C THR A 102 6.14 2.67 16.30
N GLY A 103 5.35 1.86 17.00
CA GLY A 103 5.00 0.51 16.55
C GLY A 103 4.33 0.52 15.17
N LEU A 104 3.40 1.45 14.95
CA LEU A 104 2.70 1.59 13.67
C LEU A 104 3.64 2.07 12.54
N GLN A 105 4.56 2.99 12.83
CA GLN A 105 5.59 3.40 11.86
C GLN A 105 6.51 2.23 11.48
N ARG A 106 7.01 1.47 12.48
CA ARG A 106 7.84 0.28 12.22
C ARG A 106 7.10 -0.79 11.41
N PHE A 107 5.79 -0.91 11.57
CA PHE A 107 4.96 -1.80 10.76
C PHE A 107 5.01 -1.41 9.27
N PHE A 108 4.78 -0.14 8.93
CA PHE A 108 4.86 0.31 7.54
C PHE A 108 6.28 0.33 6.98
N LEU A 109 7.30 0.59 7.80
CA LEU A 109 8.71 0.40 7.40
C LEU A 109 9.03 -1.07 7.08
N ALA A 110 8.47 -2.02 7.85
CA ALA A 110 8.62 -3.44 7.57
C ALA A 110 7.92 -3.83 6.26
N TRP A 111 6.72 -3.29 5.99
CA TRP A 111 6.04 -3.44 4.70
C TRP A 111 6.91 -2.94 3.54
N ALA A 112 7.42 -1.71 3.62
CA ALA A 112 8.28 -1.14 2.58
C ALA A 112 9.57 -1.95 2.36
N ARG A 113 10.16 -2.48 3.44
CA ARG A 113 11.38 -3.31 3.37
C ARG A 113 11.17 -4.58 2.54
N VAL A 114 10.00 -5.22 2.62
CA VAL A 114 9.71 -6.46 1.85
C VAL A 114 9.73 -6.19 0.35
N TRP A 115 9.38 -4.99 -0.09
CA TRP A 115 9.33 -4.62 -1.50
C TRP A 115 10.65 -4.08 -2.06
N ARG A 116 11.71 -3.98 -1.26
CA ARG A 116 13.02 -3.46 -1.68
C ARG A 116 13.58 -4.29 -2.85
N THR A 117 13.46 -3.74 -4.06
CA THR A 117 13.84 -4.40 -5.31
C THR A 117 14.56 -3.41 -6.22
N ALA A 118 15.57 -3.90 -6.95
CA ALA A 118 16.17 -3.20 -8.07
C ALA A 118 16.11 -4.09 -9.30
N ILE A 119 15.73 -3.53 -10.44
CA ILE A 119 15.53 -4.26 -11.70
C ILE A 119 16.14 -3.47 -12.85
N ARG A 120 16.59 -4.18 -13.89
CA ARG A 120 17.10 -3.54 -15.12
C ARG A 120 15.94 -3.03 -15.98
N PRO A 121 16.11 -1.93 -16.74
CA PRO A 121 15.06 -1.42 -17.63
C PRO A 121 14.49 -2.49 -18.56
N GLU A 122 15.33 -3.34 -19.15
CA GLU A 122 14.89 -4.36 -20.11
C GLU A 122 13.98 -5.41 -19.44
N MET A 123 14.31 -5.80 -18.21
CA MET A 123 13.50 -6.72 -17.41
C MET A 123 12.22 -6.06 -16.91
N ALA A 124 12.27 -4.78 -16.52
CA ALA A 124 11.09 -4.03 -16.12
C ALA A 124 10.06 -3.94 -17.26
N THR A 125 10.53 -3.63 -18.48
CA THR A 125 9.68 -3.62 -19.69
C THR A 125 9.06 -5.00 -19.95
N GLN A 126 9.84 -6.07 -19.80
CA GLN A 126 9.31 -7.42 -19.96
C GLN A 126 8.23 -7.74 -18.91
N TYR A 127 8.46 -7.40 -17.65
CA TYR A 127 7.53 -7.72 -16.55
C TYR A 127 6.21 -6.97 -16.68
N LEU A 128 6.22 -5.71 -17.14
CA LEU A 128 4.98 -4.99 -17.45
C LEU A 128 4.07 -5.74 -18.45
N ALA A 129 4.63 -6.62 -19.29
CA ALA A 129 3.89 -7.39 -20.27
C ALA A 129 3.46 -8.80 -19.82
N ILE A 130 4.14 -9.39 -18.83
CA ILE A 130 3.95 -10.82 -18.50
C ILE A 130 3.75 -11.13 -17.01
N ASP A 131 4.13 -10.24 -16.11
CA ASP A 131 4.03 -10.45 -14.67
C ASP A 131 2.70 -9.89 -14.17
N PRO A 132 1.80 -10.71 -13.60
CA PRO A 132 0.54 -10.21 -13.04
C PRO A 132 0.77 -9.39 -11.77
N HIS A 133 1.99 -9.35 -11.22
CA HIS A 133 2.31 -8.48 -10.10
C HIS A 133 2.67 -7.07 -10.60
N SER A 134 2.16 -6.06 -9.89
CA SER A 134 2.65 -4.70 -10.11
C SER A 134 4.14 -4.57 -9.73
N PRO A 135 4.87 -3.64 -10.37
CA PRO A 135 6.21 -3.24 -9.94
C PRO A 135 6.28 -2.96 -8.44
N ALA A 136 7.35 -3.40 -7.78
CA ALA A 136 7.44 -3.42 -6.32
C ALA A 136 7.24 -2.03 -5.67
N GLU A 137 7.68 -0.95 -6.32
CA GLU A 137 7.44 0.43 -5.86
C GLU A 137 5.94 0.77 -5.78
N PHE A 138 5.12 0.27 -6.70
CA PHE A 138 3.67 0.48 -6.69
C PHE A 138 2.93 -0.48 -5.76
N ARG A 139 3.45 -1.71 -5.58
CA ARG A 139 2.94 -2.62 -4.53
C ARG A 139 3.19 -2.04 -3.14
N CYS A 140 4.31 -1.35 -2.94
CA CYS A 140 4.61 -0.65 -1.70
C CYS A 140 3.71 0.57 -1.49
N ASN A 141 3.80 1.54 -2.41
CA ASN A 141 3.32 2.90 -2.16
C ASN A 141 1.82 3.05 -2.40
N ILE A 142 1.31 2.61 -3.56
CA ILE A 142 -0.12 2.77 -3.90
C ILE A 142 -1.00 1.98 -2.92
N ILE A 143 -0.54 0.80 -2.48
CA ILE A 143 -1.28 0.03 -1.47
C ILE A 143 -1.31 0.77 -0.13
N ALA A 144 -0.18 1.28 0.34
CA ALA A 144 -0.11 2.02 1.59
C ALA A 144 -0.97 3.30 1.55
N ASP A 145 -1.05 3.99 0.40
CA ASP A 145 -1.89 5.17 0.20
C ASP A 145 -3.40 4.89 0.31
N ASN A 146 -3.82 3.63 0.26
CA ASN A 146 -5.21 3.24 0.48
C ASN A 146 -5.51 2.89 1.95
N ILE A 147 -4.52 2.92 2.85
CA ILE A 147 -4.67 2.53 4.26
C ILE A 147 -4.67 3.78 5.15
N ASP A 148 -5.77 4.04 5.83
CA ASP A 148 -5.89 5.21 6.71
C ASP A 148 -4.81 5.25 7.80
N GLU A 149 -4.46 4.11 8.38
CA GLU A 149 -3.41 4.00 9.39
C GLU A 149 -2.01 4.38 8.87
N PHE A 150 -1.76 4.30 7.56
CA PHE A 150 -0.50 4.80 6.99
C PHE A 150 -0.38 6.31 7.21
N TYR A 151 -1.48 7.03 7.00
CA TYR A 151 -1.56 8.46 7.23
C TYR A 151 -1.44 8.83 8.71
N GLU A 152 -2.06 8.04 9.59
CA GLU A 152 -1.88 8.20 11.03
C GLU A 152 -0.41 8.02 11.44
N ALA A 153 0.25 7.00 10.92
CA ALA A 153 1.62 6.64 11.29
C ALA A 153 2.66 7.67 10.85
N LEU A 154 2.59 8.14 9.60
CA LEU A 154 3.67 8.95 9.02
C LEU A 154 3.38 10.45 9.02
N PHE A 155 2.11 10.84 8.96
CA PHE A 155 1.73 12.24 8.80
C PHE A 155 1.02 12.82 10.02
N ARG A 156 0.46 12.00 10.93
CA ARG A 156 -0.05 12.51 12.21
C ARG A 156 0.95 12.39 13.36
N CYS A 157 1.88 11.44 13.34
CA CYS A 157 2.88 11.30 14.40
C CYS A 157 4.06 12.29 14.31
N ASN A 158 4.24 12.97 13.17
CA ASN A 158 5.31 13.97 13.00
C ASN A 158 4.84 15.43 13.03
N ILE A 159 3.53 15.68 13.15
CA ILE A 159 3.04 17.03 13.30
C ILE A 159 2.49 17.21 14.71
N ILE A 160 3.20 18.03 15.47
CA ILE A 160 2.55 18.99 16.36
C ILE A 160 1.72 19.91 15.45
N ALA A 161 0.64 19.41 14.83
CA ALA A 161 -0.33 20.25 14.14
C ALA A 161 -1.58 20.15 14.98
N ASP A 162 -1.87 21.26 15.64
CA ASP A 162 -3.08 21.45 16.41
C ASP A 162 -4.32 21.56 15.48
N ASN A 163 -4.16 21.43 14.15
CA ASN A 163 -5.25 21.48 13.18
C ASN A 163 -5.09 20.52 11.99
N ILE A 164 -6.21 19.91 11.58
CA ILE A 164 -6.35 19.01 10.43
C ILE A 164 -6.12 19.71 9.07
N ASP A 165 -6.26 21.04 9.00
CA ASP A 165 -6.04 21.80 7.77
C ASP A 165 -4.54 21.90 7.38
N GLU A 166 -3.64 22.04 8.35
CA GLU A 166 -2.17 22.06 8.11
C GLU A 166 -1.64 20.70 7.66
N PHE A 167 -2.28 19.62 8.12
CA PHE A 167 -2.03 18.25 7.65
C PHE A 167 -2.32 18.10 6.15
N TYR A 168 -3.42 18.69 5.66
CA TYR A 168 -3.77 18.63 4.24
C TYR A 168 -2.94 19.58 3.36
N GLU A 169 -2.47 20.72 3.89
CA GLU A 169 -1.52 21.58 3.16
C GLU A 169 -0.13 20.93 2.99
N ALA A 170 0.36 20.18 3.99
CA ALA A 170 1.59 19.38 3.84
C ALA A 170 1.39 18.17 2.90
N PHE A 171 0.19 17.57 2.93
CA PHE A 171 -0.21 16.46 2.07
C PHE A 171 -0.24 16.81 0.57
N ASP A 172 -0.70 18.02 0.22
CA ASP A 172 -0.74 18.52 -1.17
C ASP A 172 0.67 18.70 -1.78
N VAL A 173 1.72 18.66 -0.95
CA VAL A 173 3.13 18.82 -1.34
C VAL A 173 3.85 17.48 -1.56
N GLU A 174 3.46 16.41 -0.85
CA GLU A 174 4.17 15.12 -0.86
C GLU A 174 3.46 13.97 -1.61
N GLY A 175 2.17 14.13 -1.92
CA GLY A 175 1.39 13.15 -2.70
C GLY A 175 0.76 12.02 -1.85
N GLY A 176 -0.39 11.54 -2.30
CA GLY A 176 -1.19 10.48 -1.67
C GLY A 176 -2.66 10.56 -2.13
N PHE A 177 -3.50 9.59 -1.77
CA PHE A 177 -4.94 9.63 -2.11
C PHE A 177 -5.74 10.41 -1.07
N ALA A 178 -6.60 11.32 -1.53
CA ALA A 178 -7.63 11.91 -0.68
C ALA A 178 -8.57 10.80 -0.14
N PRO A 179 -9.20 10.95 1.04
CA PRO A 179 -10.04 9.90 1.62
C PRO A 179 -11.09 9.31 0.68
N GLU A 180 -11.68 10.12 -0.20
CA GLU A 180 -12.67 9.70 -1.19
C GLU A 180 -12.11 8.95 -2.42
N GLU A 181 -10.81 9.08 -2.66
CA GLU A 181 -10.06 8.42 -3.74
C GLU A 181 -9.51 7.06 -3.32
N ARG A 182 -9.41 6.83 -2.00
CA ARG A 182 -8.97 5.55 -1.44
C ARG A 182 -9.96 4.42 -1.76
N VAL A 183 -9.41 3.23 -1.88
CA VAL A 183 -10.12 2.00 -2.20
C VAL A 183 -9.99 1.03 -1.03
N THR A 184 -11.14 0.50 -0.60
CA THR A 184 -11.24 -0.61 0.36
C THR A 184 -12.19 -1.64 -0.23
N ILE A 185 -11.78 -2.90 -0.25
CA ILE A 185 -12.54 -4.01 -0.87
C ILE A 185 -12.86 -5.08 0.16
N TRP A 186 -11.82 -5.61 0.84
CA TRP A 186 -11.94 -6.67 1.85
C TRP A 186 -11.89 -6.11 3.27
#